data_AF-A0A367GSP8-F1
#
_entry.id   AF-A0A367GSP8-F1
#
_cell.length_a   1.000
_cell.length_b   1.000
_cell.length_c   1.000
_cell.angle_alpha   90.00
_cell.angle_beta   90.00
_cell.angle_gamma   90.00
#
_symmetry.space_group_name_H-M   'P 1'
#
loop_
_entity.id
_entity.type
_entity.pdbx_description
1 polymer ?
#
loop_
_entity_poly.entity_id
_entity_poly.type
_entity_poly.pdbx_seq_one_letter_code
_entity_poly.pdbx_strand_id
1 'polypeptide(L)'
;MYAVNTQAHTSGANELSGGLVRWLMDHFTFAEILLIPLVAACSFIVFRSKGYNYLEHVVLNMFLVSQRLVICLALFPLNHLFNRHTTIVNLSIGVIGVVLQVIAYLQLFSHSNKFKTVLQVLLSIVFSVTLFIVLAVIAVLIFQKFGFSVNG
;
A
#
# COMPACT_ATOMS: atom_id res chain seq x y z
N MET A 1 16.16 -38.21 -18.88
CA MET A 1 15.91 -38.37 -17.44
C MET A 1 16.23 -37.05 -16.71
N TYR A 2 15.50 -35.95 -17.02
CA TYR A 2 15.77 -34.60 -16.48
C TYR A 2 14.49 -33.84 -16.06
N ALA A 3 13.33 -34.50 -15.97
CA ALA A 3 12.05 -33.83 -15.72
C ALA A 3 11.55 -33.90 -14.26
N VAL A 4 12.22 -34.67 -13.38
CA VAL A 4 11.72 -34.91 -12.01
C VAL A 4 12.18 -33.84 -11.02
N ASN A 5 13.34 -33.20 -11.23
CA ASN A 5 13.89 -32.21 -10.28
C ASN A 5 13.26 -30.81 -10.37
N THR A 6 12.62 -30.45 -11.49
CA THR A 6 12.07 -29.10 -11.69
C THR A 6 10.70 -28.92 -11.01
N GLN A 7 9.94 -29.99 -10.83
CA GLN A 7 8.59 -29.97 -10.24
C GLN A 7 8.65 -29.82 -8.70
N ALA A 8 9.65 -30.40 -8.03
CA ALA A 8 9.80 -30.29 -6.58
C ALA A 8 10.20 -28.87 -6.14
N HIS A 9 11.04 -28.18 -6.93
CA HIS A 9 11.45 -26.80 -6.65
C HIS A 9 10.33 -25.78 -6.89
N THR A 10 9.48 -25.99 -7.91
CA THR A 10 8.34 -25.11 -8.19
C THR A 10 7.18 -25.33 -7.23
N SER A 11 6.95 -26.56 -6.75
CA SER A 11 5.93 -26.84 -5.73
C SER A 11 6.24 -26.16 -4.40
N GLY A 12 7.48 -26.24 -3.90
CA GLY A 12 7.89 -25.54 -2.68
C GLY A 12 7.78 -24.02 -2.80
N ALA A 13 8.19 -23.43 -3.93
CA ALA A 13 8.05 -21.99 -4.16
C ALA A 13 6.59 -21.52 -4.25
N ASN A 14 5.71 -22.33 -4.85
CA ASN A 14 4.28 -22.05 -4.97
C ASN A 14 3.55 -22.20 -3.61
N GLU A 15 3.95 -23.17 -2.78
CA GLU A 15 3.41 -23.36 -1.44
C GLU A 15 3.87 -22.27 -0.47
N LEU A 16 5.15 -21.89 -0.52
CA LEU A 16 5.71 -20.78 0.27
C LEU A 16 5.08 -19.43 -0.10
N SER A 17 4.92 -19.15 -1.40
CA SER A 17 4.22 -17.93 -1.85
C SER A 17 2.75 -17.95 -1.47
N GLY A 18 2.08 -19.10 -1.53
CA GLY A 18 0.71 -19.26 -1.06
C GLY A 18 0.53 -18.99 0.44
N GLY A 19 1.42 -19.50 1.28
CA GLY A 19 1.39 -19.28 2.74
C GLY A 19 1.63 -17.82 3.13
N LEU A 20 2.62 -17.17 2.50
CA LEU A 20 2.94 -15.75 2.75
C LEU A 20 1.79 -14.83 2.32
N VAL A 21 1.22 -15.07 1.15
CA VAL A 21 0.05 -14.33 0.64
C VAL A 21 -1.13 -14.52 1.58
N ARG A 22 -1.37 -15.74 2.08
CA ARG A 22 -2.47 -16.01 3.00
C ARG A 22 -2.29 -15.29 4.34
N TRP A 23 -1.08 -15.33 4.92
CA TRP A 23 -0.79 -14.59 6.15
C TRP A 23 -0.98 -13.07 5.97
N LEU A 24 -0.54 -12.52 4.83
CA LEU A 24 -0.74 -11.11 4.46
C LEU A 24 -2.22 -10.75 4.30
N MET A 25 -3.03 -11.63 3.72
CA MET A 25 -4.47 -11.44 3.59
C MET A 25 -5.17 -11.48 4.96
N ASP A 26 -4.77 -12.41 5.83
CA ASP A 26 -5.35 -12.56 7.18
C ASP A 26 -4.96 -11.39 8.11
N HIS A 27 -3.78 -10.78 7.90
CA HIS A 27 -3.24 -9.70 8.75
C HIS A 27 -3.02 -8.38 7.99
N PHE A 28 -3.79 -8.13 6.94
CA PHE A 28 -3.62 -6.95 6.07
C PHE A 28 -3.66 -5.63 6.85
N THR A 29 -4.55 -5.52 7.84
CA THR A 29 -4.72 -4.30 8.66
C THR A 29 -3.46 -3.96 9.46
N PHE A 30 -2.77 -4.96 10.04
CA PHE A 30 -1.54 -4.70 10.79
C PHE A 30 -0.41 -4.23 9.89
N ALA A 31 -0.30 -4.81 8.68
CA ALA A 31 0.65 -4.36 7.68
C ALA A 31 0.36 -2.92 7.25
N GLU A 32 -0.91 -2.57 7.01
CA GLU A 32 -1.32 -1.22 6.62
C GLU A 32 -0.98 -0.19 7.70
N ILE A 33 -1.23 -0.48 8.99
CA ILE A 33 -0.88 0.41 10.10
C ILE A 33 0.63 0.64 10.20
N LEU A 34 1.44 -0.41 10.03
CA LEU A 34 2.90 -0.30 10.05
C LEU A 34 3.45 0.53 8.89
N LEU A 35 2.75 0.52 7.75
CA LEU A 35 3.12 1.27 6.55
C LEU A 35 2.83 2.77 6.65
N ILE A 36 1.89 3.20 7.50
CA ILE A 36 1.55 4.62 7.66
C ILE A 36 2.78 5.51 7.93
N PRO A 37 3.63 5.25 8.94
CA PRO A 37 4.82 6.07 9.18
C PRO A 37 5.84 6.01 8.03
N LEU A 38 5.95 4.88 7.33
CA LEU A 38 6.83 4.74 6.16
C LEU A 38 6.34 5.62 5.00
N VAL A 39 5.05 5.59 4.70
CA VAL A 39 4.41 6.44 3.68
C VAL A 39 4.49 7.91 4.08
N ALA A 40 4.32 8.22 5.37
CA ALA A 40 4.53 9.56 5.89
C ALA A 40 5.97 10.04 5.67
N ALA A 41 6.97 9.19 5.87
CA ALA A 41 8.38 9.52 5.62
C ALA A 41 8.65 9.79 4.13
N CYS A 42 8.08 8.97 3.25
CA CYS A 42 8.11 9.22 1.81
C CYS A 42 7.55 10.60 1.45
N SER A 43 6.37 10.92 1.96
CA SER A 43 5.75 12.22 1.71
C SER A 43 6.56 13.37 2.31
N PHE A 44 7.12 13.19 3.50
CA PHE A 44 7.99 14.19 4.12
C PHE A 44 9.24 14.48 3.29
N ILE A 45 9.86 13.46 2.70
CA ILE A 45 11.03 13.64 1.83
C ILE A 45 10.64 14.45 0.58
N VAL A 46 9.51 14.14 -0.06
CA VAL A 46 9.03 14.82 -1.27
C VAL A 46 8.60 16.26 -1.00
N PHE A 47 8.01 16.52 0.17
CA PHE A 47 7.51 17.83 0.58
C PHE A 47 8.45 18.59 1.51
N ARG A 48 9.69 18.10 1.73
CA ARG A 48 10.68 18.73 2.63
C ARG A 48 10.91 20.21 2.32
N SER A 49 10.79 20.59 1.06
CA SER A 49 10.90 21.99 0.59
C SER A 49 9.81 22.94 1.13
N LYS A 50 8.76 22.43 1.76
CA LYS A 50 7.61 23.22 2.23
C LYS A 50 7.71 23.63 3.70
N GLY A 51 8.68 23.12 4.46
CA GLY A 51 8.92 23.50 5.85
C GLY A 51 7.99 22.87 6.89
N TYR A 52 7.19 21.86 6.50
CA TYR A 52 6.29 21.15 7.40
C TYR A 52 7.03 20.04 8.16
N ASN A 53 6.58 19.77 9.38
CA ASN A 53 7.18 18.77 10.26
C ASN A 53 6.78 17.35 9.85
N TYR A 54 7.65 16.38 10.16
CA TYR A 54 7.34 14.96 9.92
C TYR A 54 6.02 14.52 10.57
N LEU A 55 5.71 15.02 11.77
CA LEU A 55 4.45 14.72 12.45
C LEU A 55 3.21 15.17 11.68
N GLU A 56 3.27 16.31 10.97
CA GLU A 56 2.16 16.78 10.15
C GLU A 56 1.90 15.83 8.97
N HIS A 57 2.98 15.29 8.39
CA HIS A 57 2.88 14.24 7.39
C HIS A 57 2.30 12.94 7.95
N VAL A 58 2.66 12.55 9.18
CA VAL A 58 2.08 11.37 9.83
C VAL A 58 0.58 11.53 10.05
N VAL A 59 0.17 12.65 10.66
CA VAL A 59 -1.25 12.94 10.91
C VAL A 59 -2.05 13.00 9.61
N LEU A 60 -1.51 13.65 8.57
CA LEU A 60 -2.14 13.73 7.26
C LEU A 60 -2.33 12.34 6.63
N ASN A 61 -1.30 11.49 6.65
CA ASN A 61 -1.41 10.14 6.07
C ASN A 61 -2.36 9.25 6.89
N MET A 62 -2.40 9.36 8.22
CA MET A 62 -3.41 8.69 9.06
C MET A 62 -4.83 9.14 8.70
N PHE A 63 -5.04 10.44 8.50
CA PHE A 63 -6.32 10.98 8.07
C PHE A 63 -6.75 10.43 6.71
N LEU A 64 -5.85 10.37 5.74
CA LEU A 64 -6.13 9.83 4.41
C LEU A 64 -6.49 8.34 4.43
N VAL A 65 -5.78 7.53 5.24
CA VAL A 65 -6.12 6.12 5.43
C VAL A 65 -7.52 5.99 6.05
N SER A 66 -7.83 6.83 7.04
CA SER A 66 -9.17 6.86 7.67
C SER A 66 -10.26 7.23 6.67
N GLN A 67 -10.05 8.24 5.82
CA GLN A 67 -10.99 8.60 4.75
C GLN A 67 -11.23 7.43 3.78
N ARG A 68 -10.16 6.75 3.36
CA ARG A 68 -10.27 5.57 2.49
C ARG A 68 -11.06 4.45 3.15
N LEU A 69 -10.86 4.19 4.45
CA LEU A 69 -11.63 3.20 5.21
C LEU A 69 -13.12 3.56 5.28
N VAL A 70 -13.45 4.82 5.54
CA VAL A 70 -14.85 5.30 5.56
C VAL A 70 -15.50 5.09 4.19
N ILE A 71 -14.81 5.41 3.10
CA ILE A 71 -15.32 5.17 1.73
C ILE A 71 -15.52 3.67 1.48
N CYS A 72 -14.58 2.84 1.90
CA CYS A 72 -14.66 1.39 1.75
C CYS A 72 -15.88 0.83 2.49
N LEU A 73 -16.11 1.27 3.73
CA LEU A 73 -17.29 0.90 4.52
C LEU A 73 -18.59 1.39 3.89
N ALA A 74 -18.62 2.64 3.39
CA ALA A 74 -19.79 3.21 2.73
C ALA A 74 -20.15 2.48 1.43
N LEU A 75 -19.16 2.00 0.68
CA LEU A 75 -19.35 1.29 -0.59
C LEU A 75 -19.50 -0.23 -0.42
N PHE A 76 -19.25 -0.77 0.78
CA PHE A 76 -19.45 -2.19 1.10
C PHE A 76 -20.85 -2.73 0.75
N PRO A 77 -21.97 -2.09 1.15
CA PRO A 77 -23.31 -2.58 0.77
C PRO A 77 -23.53 -2.54 -0.75
N LEU A 78 -22.96 -1.55 -1.43
CA LEU A 78 -23.05 -1.44 -2.89
C LEU A 78 -22.31 -2.59 -3.58
N ASN A 79 -21.15 -2.99 -3.04
CA ASN A 79 -20.36 -4.10 -3.53
C ASN A 79 -21.12 -5.44 -3.42
N HIS A 80 -21.83 -5.65 -2.30
CA HIS A 80 -22.64 -6.85 -2.09
C HIS A 80 -23.82 -6.94 -3.09
N LEU A 81 -24.49 -5.82 -3.37
CA LEU A 81 -25.61 -5.77 -4.32
C LEU A 81 -25.16 -5.96 -5.78
N PHE A 82 -23.99 -5.42 -6.14
CA PHE A 82 -23.45 -5.43 -7.50
C PHE A 82 -22.42 -6.54 -7.73
N ASN A 83 -22.49 -7.66 -7.01
CA ASN A 83 -21.54 -8.81 -6.94
C ASN A 83 -20.75 -9.20 -8.21
N ARG A 84 -21.20 -8.80 -9.40
CA ARG A 84 -20.56 -8.95 -10.72
C ARG A 84 -19.54 -7.85 -11.10
N HIS A 85 -19.51 -6.71 -10.40
CA HIS A 85 -18.75 -5.50 -10.74
C HIS A 85 -17.73 -5.08 -9.66
N THR A 86 -17.23 -6.04 -8.87
CA THR A 86 -16.25 -5.83 -7.78
C THR A 86 -15.03 -5.01 -8.24
N THR A 87 -14.53 -5.26 -9.46
CA THR A 87 -13.42 -4.51 -10.06
C THR A 87 -13.72 -3.02 -10.23
N ILE A 88 -14.94 -2.68 -10.69
CA ILE A 88 -15.34 -1.29 -10.93
C ILE A 88 -15.43 -0.55 -9.59
N VAL A 89 -16.04 -1.17 -8.57
CA VAL A 89 -16.15 -0.60 -7.23
C VAL A 89 -14.77 -0.35 -6.62
N ASN A 90 -13.85 -1.31 -6.74
CA ASN A 90 -12.47 -1.16 -6.25
C ASN A 90 -11.70 -0.05 -6.97
N LEU A 91 -11.87 0.06 -8.30
CA LEU A 91 -11.29 1.15 -9.08
C LEU A 91 -11.84 2.51 -8.62
N SER A 92 -13.15 2.61 -8.39
CA SER A 92 -13.78 3.83 -7.88
C SER A 92 -13.23 4.23 -6.51
N ILE A 93 -13.08 3.29 -5.57
CA ILE A 93 -12.47 3.55 -4.25
C ILE A 93 -11.05 4.11 -4.42
N GLY A 94 -10.24 3.51 -5.31
CA GLY A 94 -8.88 3.97 -5.60
C GLY A 94 -8.84 5.39 -6.16
N VAL A 95 -9.65 5.68 -7.17
CA VAL A 95 -9.72 7.01 -7.81
C VAL A 95 -10.18 8.06 -6.81
N ILE A 96 -11.24 7.80 -6.05
CA ILE A 96 -11.75 8.72 -5.03
C ILE A 96 -10.67 8.97 -3.96
N GLY A 97 -9.96 7.92 -3.54
CA GLY A 97 -8.86 8.04 -2.57
C GLY A 97 -7.75 8.98 -3.05
N VAL A 98 -7.33 8.86 -4.32
CA VAL A 98 -6.30 9.75 -4.90
C VAL A 98 -6.81 11.18 -5.01
N VAL A 99 -8.06 11.38 -5.42
CA VAL A 99 -8.66 12.71 -5.51
C VAL A 99 -8.71 13.39 -4.13
N LEU A 100 -9.16 12.67 -3.10
CA LEU A 100 -9.20 13.18 -1.74
C LEU A 100 -7.80 13.48 -1.20
N GLN A 101 -6.81 12.64 -1.52
CA GLN A 101 -5.42 12.90 -1.18
C GLN A 101 -4.92 14.20 -1.81
N VAL A 102 -5.16 14.42 -3.09
CA VAL A 102 -4.80 15.69 -3.75
C VAL A 102 -5.49 16.88 -3.08
N ILE A 103 -6.79 16.78 -2.77
CA ILE A 103 -7.54 17.84 -2.10
C ILE A 103 -6.95 18.14 -0.71
N ALA A 104 -6.69 17.11 0.10
CA ALA A 104 -6.15 17.27 1.45
C ALA A 104 -4.76 17.94 1.44
N TYR A 105 -3.89 17.53 0.50
CA TYR A 105 -2.59 18.18 0.32
C TYR A 105 -2.73 19.61 -0.19
N LEU A 106 -3.65 19.91 -1.11
CA LEU A 106 -3.89 21.28 -1.56
C LEU A 106 -4.44 22.18 -0.44
N GLN A 107 -5.28 21.65 0.44
CA GLN A 107 -5.81 22.37 1.59
C GLN A 107 -4.71 22.66 2.62
N LEU A 108 -3.86 21.66 2.91
CA LEU A 108 -2.75 21.83 3.85
C LEU A 108 -1.69 22.79 3.30
N PHE A 109 -1.28 22.62 2.04
CA PHE A 109 -0.25 23.44 1.39
C PHE A 109 -0.84 24.63 0.61
N SER A 110 -1.91 25.24 1.14
CA SER A 110 -2.68 26.32 0.50
C SER A 110 -1.83 27.54 0.07
N HIS A 111 -0.71 27.78 0.74
CA HIS A 111 0.23 28.86 0.44
C HIS A 111 1.12 28.61 -0.79
N SER A 112 0.99 27.46 -1.45
CA SER A 112 1.90 27.04 -2.52
C SER A 112 1.21 26.85 -3.88
N ASN A 113 2.00 26.89 -4.95
CA ASN A 113 1.48 26.71 -6.31
C ASN A 113 0.78 25.34 -6.45
N LYS A 114 -0.53 25.38 -6.72
CA LYS A 114 -1.42 24.21 -6.80
C LYS A 114 -0.89 23.15 -7.77
N PHE A 115 -0.41 23.55 -8.94
CA PHE A 115 0.12 22.61 -9.95
C PHE A 115 1.35 21.86 -9.43
N LYS A 116 2.28 22.58 -8.79
CA LYS A 116 3.47 21.97 -8.18
C LYS A 116 3.09 20.99 -7.08
N THR A 117 2.09 21.33 -6.27
CA THR A 117 1.61 20.45 -5.20
C THR A 117 0.98 19.17 -5.74
N VAL A 118 0.15 19.24 -6.79
CA VAL A 118 -0.39 18.03 -7.44
C VAL A 118 0.74 17.12 -7.94
N LEU A 119 1.75 17.68 -8.62
CA LEU A 119 2.89 16.89 -9.10
C LEU A 119 3.68 16.25 -7.95
N GLN A 120 3.86 16.96 -6.83
CA GLN A 120 4.50 16.43 -5.64
C GLN A 120 3.67 15.32 -4.97
N VAL A 121 2.34 15.42 -4.97
CA VAL A 121 1.47 14.33 -4.46
C VAL A 121 1.64 13.09 -5.32
N LEU A 122 1.60 13.22 -6.65
CA LEU A 122 1.82 12.10 -7.57
C LEU A 122 3.19 11.46 -7.37
N LEU A 123 4.23 12.29 -7.21
CA LEU A 123 5.58 11.81 -6.92
C LEU A 123 5.67 11.07 -5.58
N SER A 124 4.99 11.57 -4.55
CA SER A 124 4.90 10.92 -3.24
C SER A 124 4.20 9.55 -3.32
N ILE A 125 3.16 9.42 -4.15
CA ILE A 125 2.49 8.14 -4.38
C ILE A 125 3.45 7.17 -5.06
N VAL A 126 4.12 7.57 -6.14
CA VAL A 126 5.10 6.72 -6.85
C VAL A 126 6.23 6.28 -5.93
N PHE A 127 6.74 7.18 -5.10
CA PHE A 127 7.80 6.88 -4.15
C PHE A 127 7.34 5.89 -3.08
N SER A 128 6.12 6.06 -2.57
CA SER A 128 5.51 5.15 -1.58
C SER A 128 5.24 3.76 -2.15
N VAL A 129 4.74 3.67 -3.39
CA VAL A 129 4.53 2.39 -4.09
C VAL A 129 5.85 1.67 -4.34
N THR A 130 6.87 2.40 -4.80
CA THR A 130 8.22 1.84 -4.98
C THR A 130 8.76 1.28 -3.67
N LEU A 131 8.63 2.03 -2.57
CA LEU A 131 9.04 1.56 -1.24
C LEU A 131 8.29 0.29 -0.83
N PHE A 132 6.98 0.24 -1.03
CA PHE A 132 6.18 -0.94 -0.72
C PHE A 132 6.63 -2.18 -1.50
N ILE A 133 6.90 -2.04 -2.80
CA ILE A 133 7.42 -3.14 -3.63
C ILE A 133 8.78 -3.63 -3.11
N VAL A 134 9.69 -2.71 -2.78
CA VAL A 134 10.99 -3.06 -2.20
C VAL A 134 10.83 -3.82 -0.89
N LEU A 135 9.97 -3.35 0.02
CA LEU A 135 9.70 -4.02 1.29
C LEU A 135 9.08 -5.41 1.08
N ALA A 136 8.16 -5.57 0.12
CA ALA A 136 7.57 -6.85 -0.22
C ALA A 136 8.62 -7.85 -0.74
N VAL A 137 9.53 -7.40 -1.62
CA VAL A 137 10.63 -8.23 -2.12
C VAL A 137 11.56 -8.64 -0.97
N ILE A 138 11.94 -7.72 -0.10
CA ILE A 138 12.78 -8.01 1.08
C ILE A 138 12.10 -9.04 1.99
N ALA A 139 10.79 -8.88 2.26
CA ALA A 139 10.04 -9.81 3.08
C ALA A 139 10.04 -11.23 2.49
N VAL A 140 9.86 -11.37 1.17
CA VAL A 140 9.94 -12.66 0.47
C VAL A 140 11.35 -13.27 0.60
N LEU A 141 12.41 -12.48 0.41
CA LEU A 141 13.79 -12.96 0.52
C LEU A 141 14.15 -13.41 1.95
N ILE A 142 13.70 -12.66 2.96
CA ILE A 142 13.87 -13.04 4.38
C ILE A 142 13.11 -14.35 4.63
N PHE A 143 11.87 -14.46 4.18
CA PHE A 143 11.07 -15.66 4.39
C PHE A 143 11.66 -16.88 3.68
N GLN A 144 12.25 -16.73 2.49
CA GLN A 144 12.97 -17.82 1.83
C GLN A 144 14.22 -18.25 2.63
N LYS A 145 14.92 -17.30 3.24
CA LYS A 145 16.14 -17.57 4.00
C LYS A 145 15.88 -18.16 5.40
N PHE A 146 14.80 -17.75 6.06
CA PHE A 146 14.46 -18.17 7.42
C PHE A 146 13.33 -19.21 7.49
N GLY A 147 12.49 -19.33 6.44
CA GLY A 147 11.35 -20.25 6.32
C GLY A 147 11.72 -21.68 5.88
N PHE A 148 13.00 -22.06 5.94
CA PHE A 148 13.44 -23.44 5.73
C PHE A 148 14.44 -23.89 6.83
N SER A 149 14.04 -23.69 8.09
CA SER A 149 14.56 -24.44 9.24
C SER A 149 13.40 -24.85 10.17
N VAL A 150 12.28 -25.27 9.57
CA VAL A 150 11.19 -25.96 10.25
C VAL A 150 10.80 -27.14 9.35
N ASN A 151 11.67 -28.14 9.32
CA ASN A 151 11.41 -29.51 8.89
C ASN A 151 12.51 -30.36 9.55
N GLY A 152 12.32 -30.62 10.84
CA GLY A 152 12.79 -31.85 11.48
C GLY A 152 11.72 -32.91 11.33
#